data_AF-A0AB36TQK2-F1
#
_entry.id   AF-A0AB36TQK2-F1
#
_cell.length_a   1.000
_cell.length_b   1.000
_cell.length_c   1.000
_cell.angle_alpha   90.00
_cell.angle_beta   90.00
_cell.angle_gamma   90.00
#
_symmetry.space_group_name_H-M   'P 1'
#
loop_
_entity.id
_entity.type
_entity.pdbx_description
1 polymer ?
#
loop_
_entity_poly.entity_id
_entity_poly.type
_entity_poly.pdbx_seq_one_letter_code
_entity_poly.pdbx_strand_id
1 'polypeptide(L)' 'MKDIVFTLEFDDDSANSRANDYLAKGWTLLHVGTKVIDLYNEQTYYNTAYVVGANQDQYDAYKKELEEDQFELF' A
#
# COMPACT_ATOMS: atom_id res chain seq x y z
N MET A 1 9.74 18.02 0.58
CA MET A 1 9.15 16.67 0.51
C MET A 1 9.12 16.18 1.95
N LYS A 2 8.00 15.66 2.48
CA LYS A 2 8.06 14.98 3.79
C LYS A 2 9.05 13.81 3.62
N ASP A 3 9.96 13.60 4.57
CA ASP A 3 10.93 12.50 4.49
C ASP A 3 10.17 11.17 4.56
N ILE A 4 9.93 10.57 3.40
CA ILE A 4 9.28 9.26 3.31
C ILE A 4 10.31 8.21 3.75
N VAL A 5 9.95 7.42 4.76
CA VAL A 5 10.81 6.37 5.34
C VAL A 5 10.27 4.97 5.09
N PHE A 6 9.01 4.84 4.66
CA PHE A 6 8.35 3.57 4.42
C PHE A 6 7.31 3.71 3.30
N THR A 7 7.08 2.62 2.56
CA THR A 7 6.10 2.57 1.47
C THR A 7 5.25 1.31 1.53
N LEU A 8 3.98 1.43 1.16
CA LEU A 8 3.10 0.31 0.86
C LEU A 8 2.74 0.34 -0.62
N GLU A 9 2.68 -0.84 -1.23
CA GLU A 9 2.25 -1.05 -2.61
C GLU A 9 1.02 -1.95 -2.63
N PHE A 10 0.01 -1.56 -3.42
CA PHE A 10 -1.22 -2.33 -3.61
C PHE A 10 -1.49 -2.51 -5.10
N ASP A 11 -1.73 -3.75 -5.53
CA ASP A 11 -1.90 -4.13 -6.93
C ASP A 11 -2.97 -5.21 -7.15
N ASP A 12 -3.92 -5.39 -6.23
CA ASP A 12 -5.07 -6.28 -6.38
C ASP A 12 -6.40 -5.54 -6.64
N ASP A 13 -7.51 -6.27 -6.69
CA ASP A 13 -8.85 -5.73 -6.95
C ASP A 13 -9.29 -4.65 -5.93
N SER A 14 -8.73 -4.67 -4.72
CA SER A 14 -9.02 -3.70 -3.66
C SER A 14 -7.96 -2.61 -3.54
N ALA A 15 -6.99 -2.56 -4.45
CA ALA A 15 -5.82 -1.69 -4.35
C ALA A 15 -6.19 -0.21 -4.24
N ASN A 16 -7.13 0.27 -5.04
CA ASN A 16 -7.56 1.66 -5.00
C ASN A 16 -8.20 2.01 -3.64
N SER A 17 -9.08 1.13 -3.12
CA SER A 17 -9.73 1.37 -1.83
C SER A 17 -8.71 1.43 -0.70
N ARG A 18 -7.79 0.45 -0.62
CA ARG A 18 -6.75 0.45 0.41
C ARG A 18 -5.83 1.65 0.31
N ALA A 19 -5.43 2.04 -0.90
CA ALA A 19 -4.64 3.26 -1.08
C ALA A 19 -5.38 4.48 -0.50
N ASN A 20 -6.69 4.62 -0.76
CA ASN A 20 -7.50 5.70 -0.20
C ASN A 20 -7.56 5.69 1.33
N ASP A 21 -7.61 4.51 1.97
CA ASP A 21 -7.60 4.40 3.43
C ASP A 21 -6.32 5.01 4.03
N TYR A 22 -5.15 4.75 3.43
CA TYR A 22 -3.88 5.34 3.86
C TYR A 22 -3.79 6.84 3.53
N LEU A 23 -4.32 7.27 2.39
CA LEU A 23 -4.41 8.69 2.05
C LEU A 23 -5.29 9.46 3.05
N ALA A 24 -6.38 8.86 3.54
CA ALA A 24 -7.21 9.43 4.59
C ALA A 24 -6.46 9.54 5.93
N LYS A 25 -5.52 8.62 6.21
CA LYS A 25 -4.55 8.71 7.32
C LYS A 25 -3.41 9.72 7.06
N GLY A 26 -3.47 10.46 5.96
CA GLY A 26 -2.53 11.52 5.60
C GLY A 26 -1.24 11.05 4.93
N TRP A 27 -1.15 9.78 4.51
CA TRP A 27 -0.02 9.27 3.74
C TRP A 27 0.08 9.97 2.38
N THR A 28 1.23 9.90 1.73
CA THR A 28 1.48 10.57 0.44
C THR A 28 1.35 9.59 -0.70
N LEU A 29 0.53 9.87 -1.72
CA LEU A 29 0.56 9.09 -2.96
C LEU A 29 1.86 9.39 -3.72
N LEU A 30 2.67 8.36 -3.96
CA LEU A 30 3.96 8.49 -4.64
C LEU A 30 3.88 8.07 -6.10
N HIS A 31 3.09 7.04 -6.41
CA HIS A 31 3.00 6.49 -7.75
C HIS A 31 1.65 5.83 -8.02
N VAL A 32 1.21 5.91 -9.27
CA VAL A 32 0.15 5.09 -9.85
C VAL A 32 0.66 4.59 -11.19
N GLY A 33 0.67 3.27 -11.39
CA GLY A 33 1.24 2.64 -12.57
C GLY A 33 0.66 1.27 -12.85
N THR A 34 1.21 0.58 -13.84
CA THR A 34 0.83 -0.79 -14.17
C THR A 34 1.89 -1.77 -13.67
N LYS A 35 1.44 -2.92 -13.17
CA LYS A 35 2.32 -4.00 -12.73
C LYS A 35 1.86 -5.32 -13.33
N VAL A 36 2.81 -6.12 -13.79
CA VAL A 36 2.57 -7.48 -14.25
C VAL A 36 2.25 -8.36 -13.05
N ILE A 37 1.11 -9.03 -13.07
CA ILE A 37 0.69 -9.96 -12.01
C ILE A 37 0.74 -11.42 -12.43
N ASP A 38 0.65 -11.70 -13.74
CA ASP A 38 0.69 -13.06 -14.27
C ASP A 38 1.12 -13.10 -15.75
N LEU A 39 1.60 -14.26 -16.18
CA LEU A 39 1.87 -14.61 -17.56
C LEU A 39 1.25 -15.98 -17.84
N TYR A 40 0.14 -16.01 -18.56
CA TYR A 40 -0.59 -17.23 -18.86
C TYR A 40 -0.91 -17.31 -20.36
N ASN A 41 -0.57 -18.42 -21.00
CA ASN A 41 -0.74 -18.65 -22.45
C ASN A 41 -0.17 -17.51 -23.33
N GLU A 42 1.07 -17.08 -23.06
CA GLU A 42 1.75 -15.99 -23.76
C GLU A 42 1.09 -14.61 -23.62
N GLN A 43 -0.01 -14.50 -22.86
CA GLN A 43 -0.67 -13.25 -22.50
C GLN A 43 -0.18 -12.77 -21.14
N THR A 44 0.27 -11.51 -21.08
CA THR A 44 0.61 -10.84 -19.83
C THR A 44 -0.63 -10.18 -19.23
N TYR A 45 -0.86 -10.42 -17.94
CA TYR A 45 -1.92 -9.81 -17.15
C TYR A 45 -1.36 -8.72 -16.26
N TYR A 46 -2.08 -7.60 -16.20
CA TYR A 46 -1.64 -6.40 -15.51
C TYR A 46 -2.72 -5.91 -14.57
N ASN A 47 -2.30 -5.44 -13.41
CA ASN A 47 -3.11 -4.64 -12.51
C ASN A 47 -2.58 -3.22 -12.40
N THR A 48 -3.44 -2.31 -11.96
CA THR A 48 -3.03 -0.97 -11.53
C THR A 48 -2.41 -1.07 -10.14
N ALA A 49 -1.17 -0.62 -10.00
CA ALA A 49 -0.46 -0.52 -8.74
C ALA A 49 -0.52 0.91 -8.18
N TYR A 50 -0.76 1.02 -6.88
CA TYR A 50 -0.75 2.26 -6.11
C TYR A 50 0.35 2.17 -5.05
N VAL A 51 1.23 3.17 -5.00
CA VAL A 51 2.29 3.25 -3.98
C VAL A 51 2.06 4.48 -3.10
N VAL A 52 1.91 4.24 -1.80
CA VAL A 52 1.79 5.30 -0.78
C VAL A 52 3.00 5.31 0.13
N GLY A 53 3.42 6.50 0.54
CA GLY A 53 4.57 6.73 1.40
C GLY A 53 4.19 7.32 2.76
N ALA A 54 4.83 6.81 3.80
CA ALA A 54 4.74 7.30 5.16
C ALA A 54 6.00 8.04 5.59
N ASN A 55 5.82 9.12 6.36
CA ASN A 55 6.90 9.64 7.20
C ASN A 55 7.06 8.79 8.48
N GLN A 56 7.99 9.17 9.35
CA GLN A 56 8.29 8.41 10.56
C GLN A 56 7.07 8.23 11.48
N ASP A 57 6.34 9.29 11.79
CA ASP A 57 5.15 9.23 12.68
C ASP A 57 4.07 8.29 12.14
N GLN A 58 3.83 8.34 10.82
CA GLN A 58 2.84 7.49 10.14
C GLN A 58 3.25 6.02 10.14
N TYR A 59 4.54 5.75 9.93
CA TYR A 59 5.06 4.40 9.97
C TYR A 59 5.04 3.82 11.40
N ASP A 60 5.33 4.64 12.40
CA ASP A 60 5.24 4.23 13.81
C ASP A 60 3.80 3.94 14.24
N ALA A 61 2.82 4.71 13.76
CA ALA A 61 1.39 4.41 13.97
C ALA A 61 0.98 3.09 13.29
N TYR A 62 1.41 2.86 12.05
CA TYR A 62 1.12 1.62 11.32
C TYR A 62 1.69 0.39 12.03
N LYS A 63 2.90 0.45 12.59
CA LYS A 63 3.45 -0.66 13.38
C LYS A 63 2.60 -1.00 14.59
N LYS A 64 2.04 0.00 15.27
CA LYS A 64 1.13 -0.23 16.42
C LYS A 64 -0.15 -0.91 15.98
N GLU A 65 -0.76 -0.45 14.89
CA GLU A 65 -1.95 -1.11 14.30
C GLU A 65 -1.66 -2.58 13.98
N LEU A 66 -0.49 -2.89 13.40
CA LEU A 66 -0.09 -4.27 13.12
C LEU A 66 0.12 -5.14 14.38
N GLU A 67 0.62 -4.54 15.47
CA GLU A 67 0.76 -5.23 16.75
C GLU A 67 -0.61 -5.51 17.36
N GLU A 68 -1.52 -4.53 17.34
CA GLU A 68 -2.90 -4.66 17.85
C GLU A 68 -3.71 -5.71 17.07
N ASP A 69 -3.65 -5.69 15.73
CA ASP A 69 -4.31 -6.70 14.87
C ASP A 69 -3.80 -8.12 15.17
N GLN A 70 -2.53 -8.28 15.53
CA GLN A 70 -1.98 -9.59 15.92
C GLN A 70 -2.49 -10.06 17.28
N PHE A 71 -2.76 -9.15 18.21
CA PHE A 71 -3.30 -9.49 19.53
C PHE A 71 -4.79 -9.86 19.49
N GLU A 72 -5.59 -9.31 18.56
CA GLU A 72 -7.02 -9.66 18.42
C GLU A 72 -7.27 -11.06 17.82
N LEU A 73 -6.24 -11.72 17.30
CA LEU A 73 -6.30 -13.05 16.68
C LEU A 73 -5.99 -14.21 17.65
N PHE A 74 -5.75 -13.94 18.94
CA PHE A 74 -5.47 -14.93 20.00
C PHE A 74 -6.48 -14.85 21.14
#